data_AF-A0A352NS99-F1
#
_entry.id   AF-A0A352NS99-F1
#
_cell.length_a   1.000
_cell.length_b   1.000
_cell.length_c   1.000
_cell.angle_alpha   90.00
_cell.angle_beta   90.00
_cell.angle_gamma   90.00
#
_symmetry.space_group_name_H-M   'P 1'
#
loop_
_entity.id
_entity.type
_entity.pdbx_description
1 polymer ?
#
loop_
_entity_poly.entity_id
_entity_poly.type
_entity_poly.pdbx_seq_one_letter_code
_entity_poly.pdbx_strand_id
1 'polypeptide(L)'
;MKKIILIIIFGCLWANPVKALSNNYNVTMKQDILCLMMAYKNYIVDIEKDNNENVYLIAKSGKKILYDDKKNKSFEEKLNNTDLQDMLEQHYPKEPIDKIMDKDMDPGRLRVYSLLKEVYGLNKSTVEANLKKVNLGYG
;
A
#
# COMPACT_ATOMS: atom_id res chain seq x y z
N MET A 1 -1.41 65.05 4.28
CA MET A 1 -2.30 64.61 5.39
C MET A 1 -2.54 63.11 5.24
N LYS A 2 -2.43 62.40 6.36
CA LYS A 2 -2.47 60.94 6.52
C LYS A 2 -3.81 60.35 6.08
N LYS A 3 -3.79 59.23 5.31
CA LYS A 3 -4.74 58.10 5.33
C LYS A 3 -3.98 56.87 4.79
N ILE A 4 -3.22 56.14 5.60
CA ILE A 4 -3.62 54.96 6.38
C ILE A 4 -4.48 53.97 5.56
N ILE A 5 -3.77 52.98 5.01
CA ILE A 5 -4.06 51.53 4.94
C ILE A 5 -5.52 51.13 5.20
N LEU A 6 -6.14 50.52 4.20
CA LEU A 6 -7.15 49.47 4.42
C LEU A 6 -6.77 48.25 3.59
N ILE A 7 -6.36 47.22 4.32
CA ILE A 7 -6.10 45.85 3.88
C ILE A 7 -7.35 45.29 3.20
N ILE A 8 -7.23 44.79 1.97
CA ILE A 8 -7.93 43.56 1.60
C ILE A 8 -6.92 42.64 0.93
N ILE A 9 -6.39 41.75 1.77
CA ILE A 9 -5.86 40.44 1.38
C ILE A 9 -6.99 39.72 0.63
N PHE A 10 -7.09 39.93 -0.67
CA PHE A 10 -8.03 39.19 -1.55
C PHE A 10 -7.27 38.27 -2.52
N GLY A 11 -6.01 37.96 -2.22
CA GLY A 11 -5.12 37.19 -3.09
C GLY A 11 -4.92 35.72 -2.72
N CYS A 12 -5.36 35.26 -1.55
CA CYS A 12 -4.99 33.92 -1.06
C CYS A 12 -6.16 32.95 -0.76
N LEU A 13 -7.41 33.32 -1.08
CA LEU A 13 -8.57 32.44 -0.84
C LEU A 13 -9.06 31.66 -2.06
N TRP A 14 -8.29 31.69 -3.15
CA TRP A 14 -8.49 30.78 -4.29
C TRP A 14 -7.27 29.89 -4.48
N ALA A 15 -6.71 29.39 -3.38
CA ALA A 15 -6.08 28.08 -3.45
C ALA A 15 -7.23 27.09 -3.67
N ASN A 16 -7.58 26.84 -4.94
CA ASN A 16 -8.20 25.58 -5.28
C ASN A 16 -7.41 24.50 -4.54
N PRO A 17 -8.05 23.52 -3.85
CA PRO A 17 -7.29 22.39 -3.38
C PRO A 17 -6.55 21.87 -4.60
N VAL A 18 -5.21 21.91 -4.56
CA VAL A 18 -4.40 21.25 -5.56
C VAL A 18 -4.84 19.81 -5.46
N LYS A 19 -5.71 19.37 -6.38
CA LYS A 19 -5.94 17.96 -6.61
C LYS A 19 -4.57 17.45 -7.07
N ALA A 20 -3.78 16.96 -6.12
CA ALA A 20 -2.61 16.16 -6.43
C ALA A 20 -3.11 14.81 -6.96
N LEU A 21 -3.71 14.84 -8.16
CA LEU A 21 -4.01 13.68 -8.97
C LEU A 21 -3.08 13.73 -10.19
N SER A 22 -1.79 13.89 -9.94
CA SER A 22 -0.79 13.47 -10.91
C SER A 22 -0.39 12.07 -10.51
N ASN A 23 -1.03 11.06 -11.12
CA ASN A 23 -0.73 9.65 -10.93
C ASN A 23 0.64 9.34 -11.54
N ASN A 24 1.71 9.81 -10.88
CA ASN A 24 3.05 9.42 -11.24
C ASN A 24 3.28 8.04 -10.66
N TYR A 25 3.13 7.02 -11.50
CA TYR A 25 3.39 5.63 -11.17
C TYR A 25 4.64 5.43 -10.30
N ASN A 26 5.74 6.14 -10.61
CA ASN A 26 6.98 6.02 -9.86
C ASN A 26 6.88 6.57 -8.43
N VAL A 27 6.05 7.57 -8.19
CA VAL A 27 5.82 8.11 -6.84
C VAL A 27 5.02 7.10 -6.03
N THR A 28 3.91 6.60 -6.56
CA THR A 28 3.07 5.58 -5.90
C THR A 28 3.87 4.33 -5.60
N MET A 29 4.59 3.79 -6.59
CA MET A 29 5.47 2.63 -6.41
C MET A 29 6.49 2.81 -5.30
N LYS A 30 7.17 3.97 -5.24
CA LYS A 30 8.15 4.24 -4.18
C LYS A 30 7.48 4.34 -2.80
N GLN A 31 6.29 4.92 -2.72
CA GLN A 31 5.53 5.00 -1.46
C GLN A 31 5.07 3.63 -0.99
N ASP A 32 4.53 2.82 -1.90
CA ASP A 32 4.06 1.46 -1.62
C ASP A 32 5.21 0.56 -1.15
N ILE A 33 6.34 0.58 -1.86
CA ILE A 33 7.56 -0.14 -1.49
C ILE A 33 8.05 0.30 -0.11
N LEU A 34 8.10 1.62 0.16
CA LEU A 34 8.51 2.13 1.46
C LEU A 34 7.58 1.63 2.59
N CYS A 35 6.26 1.70 2.38
CA CYS A 35 5.27 1.18 3.32
C CYS A 35 5.50 -0.31 3.63
N LEU A 36 5.71 -1.13 2.59
CA LEU A 36 5.96 -2.56 2.75
C LEU A 36 7.27 -2.85 3.49
N MET A 37 8.35 -2.14 3.15
CA MET A 37 9.64 -2.29 3.85
C MET A 37 9.55 -1.85 5.32
N MET A 38 8.80 -0.79 5.63
CA MET A 38 8.58 -0.36 7.02
C MET A 38 7.75 -1.38 7.81
N ALA A 39 6.64 -1.85 7.23
CA ALA A 39 5.74 -2.79 7.87
C ALA A 39 6.39 -4.17 8.08
N TYR A 40 7.20 -4.63 7.11
CA TYR A 40 7.82 -5.95 7.11
C TYR A 40 9.34 -5.90 7.18
N LYS A 41 9.91 -4.92 7.92
CA LYS A 41 11.37 -4.65 7.99
C LYS A 41 12.27 -5.83 8.36
N ASN A 42 11.73 -6.83 9.06
CA ASN A 42 12.48 -8.03 9.46
C ASN A 42 12.47 -9.13 8.38
N TYR A 43 11.63 -8.98 7.35
CA TYR A 43 11.35 -9.97 6.32
C TYR A 43 11.72 -9.49 4.92
N ILE A 44 11.59 -8.19 4.64
CA ILE A 44 12.01 -7.57 3.38
C ILE A 44 13.33 -6.84 3.62
N VAL A 45 14.36 -7.19 2.86
CA VAL A 45 15.73 -6.74 3.10
C VAL A 45 16.29 -5.86 1.99
N ASP A 46 15.74 -5.94 0.77
CA ASP A 46 16.24 -5.17 -0.37
C ASP A 46 15.16 -4.98 -1.45
N ILE A 47 15.50 -4.20 -2.47
CA ILE A 47 14.71 -3.96 -3.67
C ILE A 47 15.61 -4.21 -4.89
N GLU A 48 15.11 -4.95 -5.87
CA GLU A 48 15.80 -5.16 -7.14
C GLU A 48 14.97 -4.65 -8.31
N LYS A 49 15.63 -4.16 -9.34
CA LYS A 49 15.04 -3.83 -10.62
C LYS A 49 15.71 -4.63 -11.71
N ASP A 50 14.93 -5.35 -12.51
CA ASP A 50 15.47 -6.15 -13.62
C ASP A 50 15.66 -5.33 -14.90
N ASN A 51 16.26 -5.95 -15.93
CA ASN A 51 16.50 -5.33 -17.24
C ASN A 51 15.21 -4.98 -18.00
N ASN A 52 14.06 -5.53 -17.59
CA ASN A 52 12.75 -5.26 -18.18
C ASN A 52 11.98 -4.18 -17.38
N GLU A 53 12.67 -3.47 -16.49
CA GLU A 53 12.10 -2.41 -15.66
C GLU A 53 11.02 -2.90 -14.69
N ASN A 54 11.03 -4.19 -14.34
CA ASN A 54 10.20 -4.72 -13.26
C ASN A 54 10.91 -4.55 -11.93
N VAL A 55 10.14 -4.19 -10.91
CA VAL A 55 10.66 -3.96 -9.55
C VAL A 55 10.22 -5.10 -8.65
N TYR A 56 11.12 -5.57 -7.79
CA TYR A 56 10.90 -6.68 -6.89
C TYR A 56 11.29 -6.28 -5.48
N LEU A 57 10.51 -6.72 -4.49
CA LEU A 57 10.97 -6.81 -3.12
C LEU A 57 11.78 -8.10 -2.94
N ILE A 58 12.89 -7.99 -2.23
CA ILE A 58 13.74 -9.12 -1.88
C ILE A 58 13.48 -9.49 -0.42
N ALA A 59 12.92 -10.67 -0.22
CA ALA A 59 12.71 -11.23 1.10
C ALA A 59 14.04 -11.73 1.70
N LYS A 60 14.11 -11.84 3.02
CA LYS A 60 15.27 -12.37 3.76
C LYS A 60 15.65 -13.78 3.35
N SER A 61 14.71 -14.57 2.85
CA SER A 61 14.93 -15.89 2.25
C SER A 61 15.63 -15.86 0.89
N GLY A 62 15.81 -14.67 0.30
CA GLY A 62 16.30 -14.46 -1.07
C GLY A 62 15.19 -14.47 -2.12
N LYS A 63 13.93 -14.72 -1.73
CA LYS A 63 12.81 -14.74 -2.67
C LYS A 63 12.51 -13.36 -3.22
N LYS A 64 12.30 -13.29 -4.54
CA LYS A 64 11.85 -12.08 -5.25
C LYS A 64 10.32 -12.06 -5.32
N ILE A 65 9.72 -10.93 -4.97
CA ILE A 65 8.27 -10.70 -5.04
C ILE A 65 8.03 -9.51 -5.95
N LEU A 66 7.37 -9.74 -7.09
CA LEU A 66 7.08 -8.71 -8.08
C LEU A 66 6.17 -7.62 -7.48
N TYR A 67 6.53 -6.36 -7.74
CA TYR A 67 5.70 -5.23 -7.35
C TYR A 67 4.44 -5.12 -8.22
N ASP A 68 4.60 -5.04 -9.54
CA ASP A 68 3.52 -4.80 -10.49
C ASP A 68 3.84 -5.50 -11.82
N ASP A 69 2.89 -6.29 -12.34
CA ASP A 69 2.99 -6.95 -13.64
C ASP A 69 2.61 -6.05 -14.84
N LYS A 70 2.14 -4.83 -14.57
CA LYS A 70 1.72 -3.79 -15.53
C LYS A 70 0.58 -4.23 -16.45
N LYS A 71 -0.16 -5.29 -16.10
CA LYS A 71 -1.30 -5.75 -16.89
C LYS A 71 -2.57 -5.05 -16.46
N ASN A 72 -3.43 -4.76 -17.44
CA ASN A 72 -4.80 -4.37 -17.16
C ASN A 72 -5.59 -5.61 -16.74
N LYS A 73 -5.88 -5.72 -15.45
CA LYS A 73 -6.57 -6.86 -14.84
C LYS A 73 -8.01 -6.49 -14.47
N SER A 74 -8.95 -7.41 -14.71
CA SER A 74 -10.27 -7.40 -14.08
C SER A 74 -10.15 -7.68 -12.58
N PHE A 75 -11.21 -7.39 -11.81
CA PHE A 75 -11.22 -7.65 -10.37
C PHE A 75 -10.97 -9.14 -10.04
N GLU A 76 -11.58 -10.05 -10.80
CA GLU A 76 -11.39 -11.49 -10.62
C GLU A 76 -9.95 -11.93 -10.97
N GLU A 77 -9.33 -11.33 -11.98
CA GLU A 77 -7.92 -11.59 -12.28
C GLU A 77 -7.00 -11.07 -11.17
N LYS A 78 -7.27 -9.88 -10.61
CA LYS A 78 -6.55 -9.37 -9.45
C LYS A 78 -6.70 -10.29 -8.25
N LEU A 79 -7.88 -10.87 -8.02
CA LEU A 79 -8.14 -11.79 -6.90
C LEU A 79 -7.33 -13.08 -7.02
N ASN A 80 -7.23 -13.62 -8.25
CA ASN A 80 -6.56 -14.88 -8.52
C ASN A 80 -5.05 -14.75 -8.72
N ASN A 81 -4.59 -13.62 -9.25
CA ASN A 81 -3.19 -13.35 -9.62
C ASN A 81 -2.71 -12.01 -9.06
N THR A 82 -2.91 -11.79 -7.75
CA THR A 82 -2.55 -10.54 -7.07
C THR A 82 -1.03 -10.30 -7.07
N ASP A 83 -0.61 -9.09 -7.44
CA ASP A 83 0.73 -8.55 -7.15
C ASP A 83 0.71 -7.47 -6.04
N LEU A 84 1.87 -6.92 -5.67
CA LEU A 84 1.94 -6.00 -4.53
C LEU A 84 1.22 -4.67 -4.81
N GLN A 85 1.20 -4.22 -6.06
CA GLN A 85 0.49 -3.02 -6.48
C GLN A 85 -1.01 -3.23 -6.37
N ASP A 86 -1.54 -4.35 -6.87
CA ASP A 86 -2.96 -4.72 -6.71
C ASP A 86 -3.38 -4.71 -5.23
N MET A 87 -2.55 -5.29 -4.36
CA MET A 87 -2.82 -5.40 -2.91
C MET A 87 -2.94 -4.02 -2.22
N LEU A 88 -2.26 -2.99 -2.74
CA LEU A 88 -2.21 -1.65 -2.16
C LEU A 88 -3.05 -0.62 -2.92
N GLU A 89 -3.60 -0.97 -4.08
CA GLU A 89 -4.32 -0.06 -4.98
C GLU A 89 -5.59 0.52 -4.36
N GLN A 90 -6.37 -0.31 -3.66
CA GLN A 90 -7.66 0.11 -3.13
C GLN A 90 -7.50 0.98 -1.89
N HIS A 91 -8.09 2.18 -1.93
CA HIS A 91 -8.16 3.06 -0.78
C HIS A 91 -8.93 2.40 0.37
N TYR A 92 -8.31 2.28 1.54
CA TYR A 92 -8.95 1.80 2.76
C TYR A 92 -9.63 2.98 3.49
N PRO A 93 -10.97 3.06 3.55
CA PRO A 93 -11.66 4.15 4.24
C PRO A 93 -11.28 4.15 5.73
N LYS A 94 -10.87 5.31 6.25
CA LYS A 94 -10.55 5.48 7.68
C LYS A 94 -11.74 5.92 8.51
N GLU A 95 -12.75 6.47 7.86
CA GLU A 95 -13.99 6.91 8.49
C GLU A 95 -14.92 5.72 8.76
N PRO A 96 -15.88 5.86 9.70
CA PRO A 96 -16.89 4.86 9.93
C PRO A 96 -17.65 4.49 8.65
N ILE A 97 -17.93 3.21 8.49
CA ILE A 97 -18.73 2.70 7.37
C ILE A 97 -20.19 3.03 7.64
N ASP A 98 -20.75 3.97 6.88
CA ASP A 98 -22.15 4.43 6.97
C ASP A 98 -23.04 3.91 5.84
N LYS A 99 -22.43 3.26 4.84
CA LYS A 99 -23.10 2.64 3.69
C LYS A 99 -22.42 1.33 3.27
N ILE A 100 -23.14 0.55 2.47
CA ILE A 100 -22.57 -0.61 1.81
C ILE A 100 -21.52 -0.14 0.80
N MET A 101 -20.38 -0.84 0.75
CA MET A 101 -19.31 -0.56 -0.21
C MET A 101 -19.78 -0.85 -1.63
N ASP A 102 -19.25 -0.08 -2.58
CA ASP A 102 -19.51 -0.33 -4.00
C ASP A 102 -18.99 -1.71 -4.40
N LYS A 103 -19.56 -2.28 -5.46
CA LYS A 103 -19.12 -3.57 -5.98
C LYS A 103 -17.60 -3.56 -6.23
N ASP A 104 -16.94 -4.65 -5.85
CA ASP A 104 -15.50 -4.89 -6.05
C ASP A 104 -14.59 -3.94 -5.24
N MET A 105 -15.13 -3.13 -4.32
CA MET A 105 -14.37 -2.31 -3.36
C MET A 105 -14.20 -3.05 -2.03
N ASP A 106 -13.30 -4.02 -2.04
CA ASP A 106 -12.99 -4.90 -0.91
C ASP A 106 -11.53 -4.69 -0.43
N PRO A 107 -11.20 -3.55 0.19
CA PRO A 107 -9.82 -3.21 0.49
C PRO A 107 -9.20 -4.25 1.45
N GLY A 108 -8.03 -4.78 1.07
CA GLY A 108 -7.35 -5.86 1.78
C GLY A 108 -7.78 -7.28 1.40
N ARG A 109 -8.70 -7.45 0.43
CA ARG A 109 -9.12 -8.78 -0.08
C ARG A 109 -8.12 -9.38 -1.07
N LEU A 110 -7.46 -8.53 -1.85
CA LEU A 110 -6.39 -8.91 -2.77
C LEU A 110 -5.14 -9.27 -1.95
N ARG A 111 -4.65 -10.51 -2.06
CA ARG A 111 -3.59 -11.04 -1.18
C ARG A 111 -2.42 -11.63 -1.94
N VAL A 112 -1.23 -11.09 -1.70
CA VAL A 112 0.02 -11.63 -2.23
C VAL A 112 0.52 -12.77 -1.34
N TYR A 113 0.10 -14.00 -1.63
CA TYR A 113 0.50 -15.17 -0.83
C TYR A 113 2.00 -15.41 -0.82
N SER A 114 2.73 -14.99 -1.86
CA SER A 114 4.18 -15.08 -1.88
C SER A 114 4.81 -14.30 -0.73
N LEU A 115 4.28 -13.10 -0.39
CA LEU A 115 4.66 -12.29 0.77
C LEU A 115 4.18 -12.89 2.08
N LEU A 116 2.90 -13.26 2.17
CA LEU A 116 2.32 -13.80 3.41
C LEU A 116 3.04 -15.06 3.89
N LYS A 117 3.49 -15.91 2.96
CA LYS A 117 4.28 -17.10 3.28
C LYS A 117 5.67 -16.77 3.84
N GLU A 118 6.30 -15.68 3.41
CA GLU A 118 7.58 -15.21 3.97
C GLU A 118 7.41 -14.68 5.40
N VAL A 119 6.31 -13.97 5.64
CA VAL A 119 6.07 -13.30 6.93
C VAL A 119 5.55 -14.28 7.98
N TYR A 120 4.54 -15.07 7.63
CA TYR A 120 3.79 -15.88 8.59
C TYR A 120 4.20 -17.37 8.56
N GLY A 121 4.65 -17.87 7.42
CA GLY A 121 5.04 -19.26 7.24
C GLY A 121 4.31 -19.94 6.09
N LEU A 122 4.93 -20.99 5.54
CA LEU A 122 4.44 -21.71 4.36
C LEU A 122 3.29 -22.68 4.66
N ASN A 123 3.28 -23.25 5.86
CA ASN A 123 2.35 -24.29 6.27
C ASN A 123 1.92 -24.09 7.74
N LYS A 124 0.91 -24.87 8.15
CA LYS A 124 0.34 -24.83 9.51
C LYS A 124 1.41 -24.88 10.60
N SER A 125 2.33 -25.85 10.52
CA SER A 125 3.37 -26.04 11.53
C SER A 125 4.29 -24.82 11.65
N THR A 126 4.73 -24.25 10.51
CA THR A 126 5.55 -23.03 10.52
C THR A 126 4.79 -21.82 11.06
N VAL A 127 3.50 -21.67 10.71
CA VAL A 127 2.66 -20.59 11.25
C VAL A 127 2.51 -20.72 12.76
N GLU A 128 2.18 -21.91 13.26
CA GLU A 128 2.03 -22.18 14.69
C GLU A 128 3.32 -21.90 15.46
N ALA A 129 4.48 -22.27 14.91
CA ALA A 129 5.79 -21.99 15.51
C ALA A 129 6.11 -20.48 15.57
N ASN A 130 5.54 -19.67 14.67
CA ASN A 130 5.77 -18.23 14.62
C ASN A 130 4.83 -17.42 15.52
N LEU A 131 3.75 -18.02 16.04
CA LEU A 131 2.81 -17.33 16.92
C LEU A 131 3.49 -16.78 18.18
N LYS A 132 3.07 -15.59 18.60
CA LYS A 132 3.54 -14.95 19.83
C LYS A 132 2.37 -14.78 20.78
N LYS A 133 2.55 -15.23 22.02
CA LYS A 133 1.58 -15.01 23.09
C LYS A 133 1.60 -13.51 23.44
N VAL A 134 0.45 -12.87 23.29
CA VAL A 134 0.24 -11.48 23.73
C VAL A 134 -0.56 -11.50 25.02
N ASN A 135 -0.16 -10.70 26.00
CA ASN A 135 -0.98 -10.47 27.19
C ASN A 135 -1.95 -9.33 26.87
N LEU A 136 -3.25 -9.62 26.91
CA LEU A 136 -4.29 -8.65 26.60
C LEU A 136 -4.73 -7.83 27.83
N GLY A 137 -4.14 -8.07 29.01
CA GLY A 137 -4.52 -7.40 30.26
C GLY A 137 -5.89 -7.81 30.81
N TYR A 138 -6.58 -8.72 30.11
CA TYR A 138 -7.81 -9.37 30.56
C TYR A 138 -7.46 -10.84 30.83
N GLY A 139 -6.96 -11.13 32.03
CA GLY A 139 -6.53 -12.46 32.47
C GLY A 139 -5.24 -12.43 33.28
#